data_AF-A0A3A4P7A3-F1
#
_entry.id   AF-A0A3A4P7A3-F1
#
_cell.length_a   1.000
_cell.length_b   1.000
_cell.length_c   1.000
_cell.angle_alpha   90.00
_cell.angle_beta   90.00
_cell.angle_gamma   90.00
#
_symmetry.space_group_name_H-M   'P 1'
#
loop_
_entity.id
_entity.type
_entity.pdbx_description
1 polymer ?
#
loop_
_entity_poly.entity_id
_entity_poly.type
_entity_poly.pdbx_seq_one_letter_code
_entity_poly.pdbx_strand_id
1 'polypeptide(L)'
;MVKIKKAILSVYDKAGIEALAKSLAEQGVHILSTGGTGRALKAAGIDYQEVSDYTGSPEMLGGRVKTLHPKIHGGLLFKREDQEQVAEAVMYGVEPIDLVVVNLYPFEATIAKPDVTIEEATENIDIGGPTMIRSSAKNFMSVTVVTDPTDYQTILEEINEHQGVRLHTRRKLAAKAFAHTSKYDQAIYMYLNTLMEN
;
A
#
# COMPACT_ATOMS: atom_id res chain seq x y z
N MET A 1 17.89 -12.16 -0.24
CA MET A 1 16.89 -11.35 -0.98
C MET A 1 15.51 -11.74 -0.51
N VAL A 2 14.51 -10.85 -0.58
CA VAL A 2 13.15 -11.16 -0.14
C VAL A 2 12.34 -11.63 -1.34
N LYS A 3 11.93 -12.91 -1.33
CA LYS A 3 11.01 -13.42 -2.34
C LYS A 3 9.62 -12.83 -2.13
N ILE A 4 9.02 -12.34 -3.21
CA ILE A 4 7.63 -11.86 -3.17
C ILE A 4 6.71 -13.08 -3.26
N LYS A 5 5.96 -13.35 -2.20
CA LYS A 5 4.93 -14.39 -2.13
C LYS A 5 3.54 -13.80 -1.95
N LYS A 6 3.45 -12.64 -1.29
CA LYS A 6 2.19 -11.92 -1.08
C LYS A 6 2.36 -10.43 -1.33
N ALA A 7 1.43 -9.84 -2.07
CA ALA A 7 1.41 -8.43 -2.40
C ALA A 7 0.06 -7.79 -2.03
N ILE A 8 0.06 -6.55 -1.55
CA ILE A 8 -1.13 -5.69 -1.47
C ILE A 8 -1.06 -4.67 -2.59
N LEU A 9 -2.09 -4.61 -3.43
CA LEU A 9 -2.25 -3.59 -4.48
C LEU A 9 -3.47 -2.71 -4.14
N SER A 10 -3.24 -1.44 -3.84
CA SER A 10 -4.30 -0.48 -3.51
C SER A 10 -3.89 0.92 -3.99
N VAL A 11 -4.22 1.23 -5.25
CA VAL A 11 -3.80 2.44 -5.93
C VAL A 11 -4.97 3.32 -6.34
N TYR A 12 -4.78 4.63 -6.19
CA TYR A 12 -5.64 5.62 -6.84
C TYR A 12 -5.32 5.77 -8.33
N ASP A 13 -4.06 5.94 -8.71
CA ASP A 13 -3.63 5.95 -10.11
C ASP A 13 -3.40 4.50 -10.57
N LYS A 14 -4.14 4.09 -11.60
CA LYS A 14 -4.13 2.72 -12.15
C LYS A 14 -3.12 2.56 -13.29
N ALA A 15 -2.33 3.59 -13.61
CA ALA A 15 -1.29 3.50 -14.63
C ALA A 15 -0.38 2.28 -14.38
N GLY A 16 -0.32 1.36 -15.34
CA GLY A 16 0.55 0.18 -15.29
C GLY A 16 0.17 -0.90 -14.27
N ILE A 17 -0.89 -0.74 -13.47
CA ILE A 17 -1.21 -1.69 -12.39
C ILE A 17 -1.56 -3.09 -12.91
N GLU A 18 -2.24 -3.16 -14.05
CA GLU A 18 -2.63 -4.44 -14.67
C GLU A 18 -1.40 -5.23 -15.13
N ALA A 19 -0.43 -4.57 -15.77
CA ALA A 19 0.81 -5.19 -16.20
C ALA A 19 1.64 -5.70 -15.02
N LEU A 20 1.74 -4.89 -13.96
CA LEU A 20 2.39 -5.28 -12.72
C LEU A 20 1.71 -6.50 -12.08
N ALA A 21 0.40 -6.44 -11.91
CA ALA A 21 -0.38 -7.49 -11.27
C ALA A 21 -0.33 -8.80 -12.07
N LYS A 22 -0.37 -8.73 -13.40
CA LYS A 22 -0.24 -9.90 -14.28
C LYS A 22 1.11 -10.59 -14.09
N SER A 23 2.20 -9.83 -14.10
CA SER A 23 3.54 -10.40 -13.90
C SER A 23 3.74 -10.99 -12.51
N LEU A 24 3.12 -10.41 -11.48
CA LEU A 24 3.09 -10.98 -10.13
C LEU A 24 2.29 -12.30 -10.10
N ALA A 25 1.13 -12.33 -10.73
CA ALA A 25 0.27 -13.53 -10.80
C ALA A 25 0.94 -14.69 -11.55
N GLU A 26 1.64 -14.41 -12.66
CA GLU A 26 2.43 -15.40 -13.41
C GLU A 26 3.54 -16.05 -12.57
N GLN A 27 4.00 -15.36 -11.51
CA GLN A 27 4.98 -15.87 -10.56
C GLN A 27 4.35 -16.55 -9.33
N GLY A 28 3.02 -16.69 -9.30
CA GLY A 28 2.27 -17.29 -8.20
C GLY A 28 2.23 -16.42 -6.94
N VAL A 29 2.38 -15.10 -7.08
CA VAL A 29 2.21 -14.17 -5.95
C VAL A 29 0.74 -14.10 -5.57
N HIS A 30 0.45 -14.28 -4.29
CA HIS A 30 -0.89 -14.06 -3.75
C HIS A 30 -1.17 -12.55 -3.68
N ILE A 31 -2.09 -12.08 -4.53
CA ILE A 31 -2.48 -10.67 -4.59
C ILE A 31 -3.67 -10.43 -3.67
N LEU A 32 -3.49 -9.49 -2.74
CA LEU A 32 -4.55 -8.86 -1.98
C LEU A 32 -4.89 -7.51 -2.61
N SER A 33 -6.17 -7.20 -2.76
CA SER A 33 -6.60 -5.88 -3.26
C SER A 33 -7.93 -5.46 -2.64
N THR A 34 -8.36 -4.25 -2.95
CA THR A 34 -9.65 -3.72 -2.49
C THR A 34 -10.17 -2.63 -3.43
N GLY A 35 -11.48 -2.42 -3.36
CA GLY A 35 -12.16 -1.26 -3.95
C GLY A 35 -11.89 -1.11 -5.45
N GLY A 36 -11.50 0.10 -5.86
CA GLY A 36 -11.27 0.42 -7.28
C GLY A 36 -10.11 -0.34 -7.90
N THR A 37 -9.09 -0.74 -7.11
CA THR A 37 -7.97 -1.52 -7.63
C THR A 37 -8.40 -2.95 -7.92
N GLY A 38 -9.07 -3.61 -6.96
CA GLY A 38 -9.58 -4.97 -7.15
C GLY A 38 -10.50 -5.09 -8.37
N ARG A 39 -11.40 -4.11 -8.58
CA ARG A 39 -12.25 -4.06 -9.78
C ARG A 39 -11.47 -3.97 -11.09
N ALA A 40 -10.40 -3.18 -11.13
CA ALA A 40 -9.53 -3.09 -12.31
C ALA A 40 -8.82 -4.43 -12.59
N LEU A 41 -8.28 -5.06 -11.54
CA LEU A 41 -7.65 -6.38 -11.65
C LEU A 41 -8.63 -7.45 -12.16
N LYS A 42 -9.85 -7.48 -11.61
CA LYS A 42 -10.92 -8.38 -12.05
C LYS A 42 -11.26 -8.19 -13.53
N ALA A 43 -11.37 -6.95 -13.97
CA ALA A 43 -11.69 -6.62 -15.37
C ALA A 43 -10.57 -7.08 -16.33
N ALA A 44 -9.31 -7.07 -15.86
CA ALA A 44 -8.16 -7.62 -16.58
C ALA A 44 -8.02 -9.16 -16.48
N GLY A 45 -8.95 -9.85 -15.80
CA GLY A 45 -8.90 -11.31 -15.62
C GLY A 45 -7.83 -11.77 -14.63
N ILE A 46 -7.41 -10.90 -13.70
CA ILE A 46 -6.40 -11.20 -12.69
C ILE A 46 -7.09 -11.55 -11.37
N ASP A 47 -6.81 -12.75 -10.88
CA ASP A 47 -7.32 -13.20 -9.58
C ASP A 47 -6.66 -12.44 -8.44
N TYR A 48 -7.47 -12.07 -7.45
CA TYR A 48 -7.03 -11.46 -6.20
C TYR A 48 -7.98 -11.87 -5.07
N GLN A 49 -7.49 -11.79 -3.84
CA GLN A 49 -8.32 -11.90 -2.64
C GLN A 49 -8.67 -10.49 -2.12
N GLU A 50 -9.94 -10.25 -1.80
CA GLU A 50 -10.36 -9.01 -1.14
C GLU A 50 -9.70 -8.89 0.25
N VAL A 51 -9.24 -7.69 0.60
CA VAL A 51 -8.66 -7.42 1.93
C VAL A 51 -9.63 -7.75 3.06
N SER A 52 -10.93 -7.54 2.87
CA SER A 52 -11.97 -7.91 3.85
C SER A 52 -12.00 -9.42 4.09
N ASP A 53 -11.86 -10.21 3.03
CA ASP A 53 -11.89 -11.68 3.12
C ASP A 53 -10.62 -12.21 3.81
N TYR A 54 -9.46 -11.60 3.51
CA TYR A 54 -8.20 -11.93 4.17
C TYR A 54 -8.21 -11.61 5.67
N THR A 55 -8.71 -10.42 6.01
CA THR A 55 -8.75 -9.96 7.40
C THR A 55 -9.84 -10.66 8.21
N GLY A 56 -10.97 -10.98 7.57
CA GLY A 56 -12.21 -11.42 8.20
C GLY A 56 -13.00 -10.26 8.83
N SER A 57 -12.59 -9.01 8.60
CA SER A 57 -13.27 -7.83 9.12
C SER A 57 -14.35 -7.36 8.15
N PRO A 58 -15.56 -7.03 8.65
CA PRO A 58 -16.59 -6.44 7.81
C PRO A 58 -16.18 -5.03 7.36
N GLU A 59 -16.85 -4.52 6.32
CA GLU A 59 -16.74 -3.10 5.99
C GLU A 59 -17.38 -2.26 7.10
N MET A 60 -16.58 -1.35 7.67
CA MET A 60 -17.00 -0.47 8.78
C MET A 60 -16.81 1.00 8.40
N LEU A 61 -17.69 1.86 8.89
CA LEU A 61 -17.58 3.33 8.80
C LEU A 61 -17.37 3.83 7.35
N GLY A 62 -18.17 3.33 6.40
CA GLY A 62 -18.04 3.70 4.98
C GLY A 62 -16.72 3.25 4.33
N GLY A 63 -16.01 2.31 4.95
CA GLY A 63 -14.74 1.78 4.46
C GLY A 63 -13.50 2.50 4.98
N ARG A 64 -13.64 3.45 5.91
CA ARG A 64 -12.53 4.23 6.50
C ARG A 64 -11.48 3.39 7.24
N VAL A 65 -11.83 2.18 7.67
CA VAL A 65 -10.95 1.31 8.49
C VAL A 65 -10.69 -0.07 7.86
N LYS A 66 -10.80 -0.20 6.53
CA LYS A 66 -10.65 -1.49 5.82
C LYS A 66 -9.28 -2.15 5.99
N THR A 67 -8.20 -1.36 5.98
CA THR A 67 -6.82 -1.88 5.99
C THR A 67 -6.14 -1.75 7.36
N LEU A 68 -6.76 -1.06 8.30
CA LEU A 68 -6.25 -0.82 9.66
C LEU A 68 -6.46 -2.05 10.55
N HIS A 69 -5.84 -3.17 10.17
CA HIS A 69 -6.05 -4.48 10.79
C HIS A 69 -4.72 -5.14 11.16
N PRO A 70 -4.63 -5.86 12.31
CA PRO A 70 -3.41 -6.56 12.72
C PRO A 70 -2.86 -7.57 11.70
N LYS A 71 -3.73 -8.30 10.97
CA LYS A 71 -3.28 -9.19 9.88
C LYS A 71 -2.58 -8.46 8.72
N ILE A 72 -2.89 -7.19 8.50
CA ILE A 72 -2.23 -6.37 7.48
C ILE A 72 -0.94 -5.79 8.09
N HIS A 73 -1.06 -4.98 9.13
CA HIS A 73 0.09 -4.26 9.68
C HIS A 73 1.09 -5.18 10.38
N GLY A 74 0.63 -6.24 11.05
CA GLY A 74 1.50 -7.28 11.58
C GLY A 74 2.30 -7.96 10.47
N GLY A 75 1.64 -8.38 9.38
CA GLY A 75 2.29 -9.00 8.21
C GLY A 75 3.31 -8.09 7.52
N LEU A 76 3.15 -6.77 7.65
CA LEU A 76 4.10 -5.77 7.16
C LEU A 76 5.22 -5.46 8.16
N LEU A 77 4.99 -5.56 9.47
CA LEU A 77 5.87 -4.98 10.49
C LEU A 77 6.70 -5.98 11.28
N PHE A 78 6.27 -7.23 11.41
CA PHE A 78 7.06 -8.18 12.18
C PHE A 78 8.44 -8.38 11.53
N LYS A 79 9.47 -8.49 12.36
CA LYS A 79 10.84 -8.73 11.91
C LYS A 79 11.01 -10.20 11.58
N ARG A 80 11.40 -10.50 10.36
CA ARG A 80 11.45 -11.88 9.85
C ARG A 80 12.65 -12.67 10.37
N GLU A 81 13.64 -11.95 10.88
CA GLU A 81 14.84 -12.46 11.53
C GLU A 81 14.67 -12.69 13.04
N ASP A 82 13.60 -12.15 13.63
CA ASP A 82 13.30 -12.25 15.07
C ASP A 82 12.39 -13.45 15.33
N GLN A 83 12.95 -14.51 15.92
CA GLN A 83 12.22 -15.77 16.13
C GLN A 83 11.02 -15.64 17.07
N GLU A 84 11.07 -14.71 18.03
CA GLU A 84 9.95 -14.48 18.96
C GLU A 84 8.77 -13.85 18.20
N GLN A 85 9.05 -12.83 17.37
CA GLN A 85 8.02 -12.21 16.54
C GLN A 85 7.47 -13.15 15.47
N VAL A 86 8.31 -14.02 14.90
CA VAL A 86 7.85 -15.05 13.94
C VAL A 86 6.92 -16.04 14.64
N ALA A 87 7.26 -16.51 15.84
CA ALA A 87 6.40 -17.41 16.62
C ALA A 87 5.07 -16.74 16.98
N GLU A 88 5.10 -15.48 17.39
CA GLU A 88 3.91 -14.67 17.66
C GLU A 88 3.03 -14.50 16.41
N ALA A 89 3.64 -14.18 15.26
CA ALA A 89 2.91 -14.04 14.00
C ALA A 89 2.20 -15.35 13.62
N VAL A 90 2.86 -16.51 13.78
CA VAL A 90 2.23 -17.82 13.55
C VAL A 90 1.08 -18.07 14.53
N MET A 91 1.28 -17.79 15.81
CA MET A 91 0.26 -17.97 16.86
C MET A 91 -1.04 -17.21 16.55
N TYR A 92 -0.93 -15.99 16.02
CA TYR A 92 -2.07 -15.14 15.69
C TYR A 92 -2.52 -15.21 14.23
N GLY A 93 -1.98 -16.15 13.43
CA GLY A 93 -2.34 -16.30 12.02
C GLY A 93 -2.02 -15.08 11.16
N VAL A 94 -0.91 -14.40 11.48
CA VAL A 94 -0.38 -13.25 10.75
C VAL A 94 0.69 -13.75 9.78
N GLU A 95 0.37 -13.69 8.50
CA GLU A 95 1.30 -14.09 7.45
C GLU A 95 2.09 -12.88 6.91
N PRO A 96 3.36 -13.07 6.51
CA PRO A 96 4.16 -12.00 5.93
C PRO A 96 3.54 -11.46 4.62
N ILE A 97 3.66 -10.13 4.46
CA ILE A 97 3.35 -9.42 3.22
C ILE A 97 4.67 -8.83 2.70
N ASP A 98 5.02 -9.11 1.44
CA ASP A 98 6.35 -8.86 0.89
C ASP A 98 6.41 -7.60 0.03
N LEU A 99 5.29 -7.26 -0.61
CA LEU A 99 5.15 -6.13 -1.51
C LEU A 99 3.89 -5.34 -1.19
N VAL A 100 4.02 -4.02 -1.14
CA VAL A 100 2.89 -3.09 -1.03
C VAL A 100 3.01 -2.06 -2.13
N VAL A 101 1.99 -1.98 -2.98
CA VAL A 101 1.86 -1.00 -4.05
C VAL A 101 0.67 -0.11 -3.73
N VAL A 102 0.97 1.10 -3.27
CA VAL A 102 -0.04 2.07 -2.80
C VAL A 102 0.38 3.46 -3.24
N ASN A 103 -0.46 4.10 -4.03
CA ASN A 103 -0.37 5.54 -4.28
C ASN A 103 -1.65 6.20 -3.76
N LEU A 104 -1.48 7.40 -3.21
CA LEU A 104 -2.54 8.09 -2.48
C LEU A 104 -3.45 8.85 -3.45
N TYR A 105 -4.68 9.08 -3.00
CA TYR A 105 -5.57 10.03 -3.66
C TYR A 105 -4.90 11.43 -3.69
N PRO A 106 -4.96 12.18 -4.81
CA PRO A 106 -4.29 13.46 -4.95
C PRO A 106 -5.06 14.53 -4.15
N PHE A 107 -4.80 14.58 -2.84
CA PHE A 107 -5.43 15.52 -1.93
C PHE A 107 -5.24 16.98 -2.39
N GLU A 108 -4.04 17.33 -2.85
CA GLU A 108 -3.73 18.64 -3.45
C GLU A 108 -4.67 19.00 -4.61
N ALA A 109 -4.99 18.04 -5.48
CA ALA A 109 -5.90 18.26 -6.60
C ALA A 109 -7.35 18.45 -6.13
N THR A 110 -7.72 17.91 -4.98
CA THR A 110 -9.07 18.05 -4.42
C THR A 110 -9.27 19.41 -3.77
N ILE A 111 -8.30 19.84 -2.95
CA ILE A 111 -8.36 21.17 -2.33
C ILE A 111 -8.16 22.32 -3.33
N ALA A 112 -7.66 22.02 -4.54
CA ALA A 112 -7.53 22.99 -5.62
C ALA A 112 -8.84 23.24 -6.40
N LYS A 113 -9.90 22.45 -6.16
CA LYS A 113 -11.20 22.68 -6.82
C LYS A 113 -11.81 24.00 -6.30
N PRO A 114 -12.35 24.87 -7.17
CA PRO A 114 -12.89 26.17 -6.77
C PRO A 114 -13.96 26.11 -5.67
N ASP A 115 -14.79 25.07 -5.70
CA ASP A 115 -15.96 24.92 -4.81
C ASP A 115 -15.80 23.76 -3.81
N VAL A 116 -14.57 23.37 -3.46
CA VAL A 116 -14.33 22.29 -2.49
C VAL A 116 -14.90 22.66 -1.13
N THR A 117 -15.74 21.79 -0.56
CA THR A 117 -16.24 21.98 0.81
C THR A 117 -15.29 21.36 1.83
N ILE A 118 -15.43 21.75 3.11
CA ILE A 118 -14.66 21.14 4.20
C ILE A 118 -14.97 19.63 4.29
N GLU A 119 -16.23 19.26 4.12
CA GLU A 119 -16.67 17.86 4.11
C GLU A 119 -16.02 17.09 2.96
N GLU A 120 -15.98 17.65 1.74
CA GLU A 120 -15.32 17.00 0.61
C GLU A 120 -13.82 16.84 0.84
N ALA A 121 -13.14 17.87 1.34
CA ALA A 121 -11.72 17.78 1.64
C ALA A 121 -11.44 16.74 2.74
N THR A 122 -12.16 16.80 3.86
CA THR A 122 -11.94 15.90 5.01
C THR A 122 -12.28 14.44 4.71
N GLU A 123 -13.27 14.14 3.86
CA GLU A 123 -13.56 12.77 3.42
C GLU A 123 -12.45 12.19 2.55
N ASN A 124 -11.71 13.04 1.83
CA ASN A 124 -10.60 12.62 0.97
C ASN A 124 -9.25 12.51 1.69
N ILE A 125 -9.21 12.71 3.02
CA ILE A 125 -8.02 12.45 3.83
C ILE A 125 -7.90 10.92 4.05
N ASP A 126 -7.03 10.28 3.27
CA ASP A 126 -6.67 8.88 3.44
C ASP A 126 -5.90 8.63 4.75
N ILE A 127 -6.35 7.62 5.51
CA ILE A 127 -5.69 7.12 6.72
C ILE A 127 -4.99 5.79 6.45
N GLY A 128 -5.66 4.88 5.74
CA GLY A 128 -5.19 3.52 5.51
C GLY A 128 -3.98 3.48 4.59
N GLY A 129 -4.01 4.25 3.49
CA GLY A 129 -2.91 4.35 2.52
C GLY A 129 -1.60 4.80 3.18
N PRO A 130 -1.54 5.98 3.84
CA PRO A 130 -0.33 6.44 4.50
C PRO A 130 0.15 5.47 5.58
N THR A 131 -0.75 4.84 6.33
CA THR A 131 -0.37 3.87 7.37
C THR A 131 0.29 2.63 6.76
N MET A 132 -0.23 2.09 5.66
CA MET A 132 0.38 0.95 4.95
C MET A 132 1.73 1.33 4.33
N ILE A 133 1.83 2.51 3.72
CA ILE A 133 3.08 3.03 3.14
C ILE A 133 4.16 3.12 4.23
N ARG A 134 3.84 3.77 5.36
CA ARG A 134 4.78 3.95 6.48
C ARG A 134 5.17 2.63 7.13
N SER A 135 4.23 1.71 7.30
CA SER A 135 4.49 0.37 7.86
C SER A 135 5.49 -0.40 7.00
N SER A 136 5.26 -0.40 5.68
CA SER A 136 6.09 -1.08 4.70
C SER A 136 7.48 -0.43 4.59
N ALA A 137 7.52 0.91 4.52
CA ALA A 137 8.77 1.67 4.46
C ALA A 137 9.62 1.51 5.72
N LYS A 138 9.01 1.44 6.92
CA LYS A 138 9.71 1.16 8.18
C LYS A 138 10.41 -0.20 8.13
N ASN A 139 9.75 -1.22 7.57
CA ASN A 139 10.26 -2.58 7.51
C ASN A 139 10.95 -2.91 6.17
N PHE A 140 11.61 -1.95 5.53
CA PHE A 140 12.23 -2.13 4.20
C PHE A 140 13.30 -3.23 4.12
N MET A 141 13.80 -3.70 5.27
CA MET A 141 14.67 -4.88 5.33
C MET A 141 13.96 -6.11 4.76
N SER A 142 12.65 -6.19 4.99
CA SER A 142 11.78 -7.34 4.71
C SER A 142 10.65 -7.04 3.72
N VAL A 143 10.26 -5.78 3.52
CA VAL A 143 9.09 -5.41 2.70
C VAL A 143 9.48 -4.41 1.61
N THR A 144 9.01 -4.64 0.39
CA THR A 144 9.10 -3.66 -0.70
C THR A 144 7.86 -2.78 -0.70
N VAL A 145 8.05 -1.46 -0.61
CA VAL A 145 6.97 -0.48 -0.79
C VAL A 145 7.12 0.21 -2.12
N VAL A 146 6.04 0.45 -2.86
CA VAL A 146 6.05 1.21 -4.11
C VAL A 146 4.90 2.20 -4.10
N THR A 147 5.21 3.48 -4.29
CA THR A 147 4.23 4.57 -4.24
C THR A 147 4.04 5.30 -5.57
N ASP A 148 4.74 4.86 -6.62
CA ASP A 148 4.80 5.56 -7.90
C ASP A 148 4.87 4.54 -9.05
N PRO A 149 3.96 4.61 -10.03
CA PRO A 149 3.98 3.76 -11.22
C PRO A 149 5.30 3.75 -11.99
N THR A 150 6.09 4.82 -11.93
CA THR A 150 7.38 4.88 -12.64
C THR A 150 8.38 3.82 -12.16
N ASP A 151 8.20 3.31 -10.95
CA ASP A 151 9.11 2.32 -10.35
C ASP A 151 8.72 0.87 -10.70
N TYR A 152 7.55 0.64 -11.32
CA TYR A 152 7.03 -0.71 -11.60
C TYR A 152 7.98 -1.52 -12.47
N GLN A 153 8.52 -0.90 -13.52
CA GLN A 153 9.44 -1.58 -14.42
C GLN A 153 10.71 -2.03 -13.68
N THR A 154 11.29 -1.16 -12.86
CA THR A 154 12.50 -1.48 -12.08
C THR A 154 12.28 -2.64 -11.11
N ILE A 155 11.13 -2.67 -10.41
CA ILE A 155 10.86 -3.77 -9.48
C ILE A 155 10.55 -5.08 -10.21
N LEU A 156 9.88 -5.03 -11.37
CA LEU A 156 9.57 -6.21 -12.17
C LEU A 156 10.84 -6.86 -12.72
N GLU A 157 11.77 -6.05 -13.22
CA GLU A 157 13.09 -6.52 -13.66
C GLU A 157 13.81 -7.25 -12.53
N GLU A 158 13.91 -6.66 -11.34
CA GLU A 158 14.56 -7.32 -10.20
C GLU A 158 13.81 -8.58 -9.75
N ILE A 159 12.47 -8.56 -9.73
CA ILE A 159 11.68 -9.73 -9.36
C ILE A 159 11.94 -10.87 -10.37
N ASN A 160 11.95 -10.59 -11.67
CA ASN A 160 12.16 -11.59 -12.70
C ASN A 160 13.60 -12.15 -12.71
N GLU A 161 14.61 -11.28 -12.53
CA GLU A 161 16.01 -11.69 -12.55
C GLU A 161 16.48 -12.38 -11.26
N HIS A 162 15.88 -12.01 -10.12
CA HIS A 162 16.42 -12.35 -8.80
C HIS A 162 15.40 -13.02 -7.88
N GLN A 163 14.18 -13.27 -8.37
CA GLN A 163 13.04 -13.77 -7.59
C GLN A 163 12.71 -12.89 -6.38
N GLY A 164 13.05 -11.60 -6.45
CA GLY A 164 12.84 -10.65 -5.36
C GLY A 164 13.54 -9.31 -5.60
N VAL A 165 13.17 -8.30 -4.81
CA VAL A 165 13.76 -6.96 -4.91
C VAL A 165 15.07 -6.91 -4.12
N ARG A 166 16.05 -6.14 -4.59
CA ARG A 166 17.34 -5.96 -3.90
C ARG A 166 17.20 -5.02 -2.72
N LEU A 167 18.04 -5.21 -1.70
CA LEU A 167 18.00 -4.35 -0.50
C LEU A 167 18.25 -2.87 -0.82
N HIS A 168 19.16 -2.60 -1.77
CA HIS A 168 19.43 -1.23 -2.24
C HIS A 168 18.17 -0.56 -2.79
N THR A 169 17.41 -1.28 -3.62
CA THR A 169 16.17 -0.80 -4.23
C THR A 169 15.09 -0.60 -3.18
N ARG A 170 14.89 -1.57 -2.26
CA ARG A 170 13.95 -1.40 -1.14
C ARG A 170 14.29 -0.19 -0.26
N ARG A 171 15.57 0.06 0.02
CA ARG A 171 16.00 1.23 0.80
C ARG A 171 15.66 2.55 0.10
N LYS A 172 15.92 2.65 -1.21
CA LYS A 172 15.55 3.82 -2.01
C LYS A 172 14.04 4.04 -2.03
N LEU A 173 13.29 2.98 -2.26
CA LEU A 173 11.82 3.02 -2.28
C LEU A 173 11.23 3.42 -0.92
N ALA A 174 11.82 2.95 0.19
CA ALA A 174 11.40 3.35 1.53
C ALA A 174 11.62 4.85 1.80
N ALA A 175 12.76 5.40 1.35
CA ALA A 175 13.00 6.84 1.42
C ALA A 175 11.99 7.63 0.57
N LYS A 176 11.72 7.16 -0.67
CA LYS A 176 10.70 7.75 -1.56
C LYS A 176 9.30 7.70 -0.93
N ALA A 177 8.94 6.59 -0.30
CA ALA A 177 7.67 6.40 0.39
C ALA A 177 7.47 7.39 1.56
N PHE A 178 8.48 7.57 2.42
CA PHE A 178 8.39 8.58 3.50
C PHE A 178 8.35 10.01 2.97
N ALA A 179 9.08 10.30 1.88
CA ALA A 179 8.99 11.60 1.21
C ALA A 179 7.57 11.85 0.64
N HIS A 180 6.94 10.81 0.08
CA HIS A 180 5.56 10.88 -0.42
C HIS A 180 4.57 11.19 0.71
N THR A 181 4.62 10.46 1.82
CA THR A 181 3.72 10.73 2.96
C THR A 181 4.00 12.08 3.64
N SER A 182 5.26 12.52 3.67
CA SER A 182 5.60 13.85 4.21
C SER A 182 4.98 14.98 3.39
N LYS A 183 4.99 14.87 2.06
CA LYS A 183 4.32 15.85 1.18
C LYS A 183 2.80 15.82 1.37
N TYR A 184 2.25 14.62 1.46
CA TYR A 184 0.81 14.42 1.68
C TYR A 184 0.34 15.07 2.99
N ASP A 185 1.03 14.81 4.10
CA ASP A 185 0.71 15.41 5.40
C ASP A 185 0.89 16.94 5.39
N GLN A 186 1.91 17.45 4.66
CA GLN A 186 2.10 18.90 4.49
C GLN A 186 0.89 19.53 3.78
N ALA A 187 0.38 18.93 2.70
CA ALA A 187 -0.78 19.45 1.99
C ALA A 187 -2.04 19.51 2.89
N ILE A 188 -2.26 18.47 3.70
CA ILE A 188 -3.35 18.44 4.70
C ILE A 188 -3.17 19.56 5.72
N TYR A 189 -1.98 19.70 6.30
CA TYR A 189 -1.68 20.75 7.26
C TYR A 189 -1.95 22.14 6.69
N MET A 190 -1.44 22.43 5.49
CA MET A 190 -1.63 23.73 4.84
C MET A 190 -3.11 24.02 4.61
N TYR A 191 -3.88 23.04 4.14
CA TYR A 191 -5.34 23.19 3.97
C TYR A 191 -6.04 23.49 5.30
N LEU A 192 -5.80 22.67 6.34
CA LEU A 192 -6.41 22.88 7.66
C LEU A 192 -6.02 24.24 8.26
N ASN A 193 -4.81 24.74 7.98
CA ASN A 193 -4.39 26.07 8.42
C ASN A 193 -5.24 27.18 7.81
N THR A 194 -5.66 27.06 6.53
CA THR A 194 -6.56 28.04 5.91
C THR A 194 -7.95 28.09 6.56
N LEU A 195 -8.35 27.03 7.28
CA LEU A 195 -9.61 26.97 8.01
C LEU A 195 -9.53 27.66 9.38
N MET A 196 -8.32 27.87 9.92
CA MET A 196 -8.12 28.55 11.21
C MET A 196 -8.10 30.08 11.08
N GLU A 197 -7.83 30.58 9.87
CA GLU A 197 -7.71 32.01 9.57
C GLU A 197 -9.05 32.65 9.14
N ASN A 198 -10.14 31.87 9.14
CA ASN A 198 -11.53 32.31 8.92
C ASN A 198 -12.39 32.10 10.17
#